data_AF-A0AAU4WF76-F1
#
_entry.id   AF-A0AAU4WF76-F1
#
_cell.length_a   1.000
_cell.length_b   1.000
_cell.length_c   1.000
_cell.angle_alpha   90.00
_cell.angle_beta   90.00
_cell.angle_gamma   90.00
#
_symmetry.space_group_name_H-M   'P 1'
#
loop_
_entity.id
_entity.type
_entity.pdbx_description
1 polymer ?
#
loop_
_entity_poly.entity_id
_entity_poly.type
_entity_poly.pdbx_seq_one_letter_code
_entity_poly.pdbx_strand_id
1 'polypeptide(L)'
;MSAQARKPLTKVQIIVLSAAFVPMLATGVVGGIGTYSNISGAYGTGTALGAVAAGEGATAVLALVLLGLTMLGQASPRIIRLGLWALPAAASAMAAMAADNPGTTVIYAVTPMGMCVSAEGMAFLARRIAVHTDGHDAEGERRAVEVVQRLAYHRARAANHPSEWIRNRSDRASWRLARNVGSGDAELGSRLLDVQRQRVTVGADAALGAMFHLTPGTLPASDANMEESTETMRIRSTADLPESTPATSLAYPIVLPSPVAVGFLKSTLPSKPVRVIESAPIHPIEKRTVPAESTRPRGATGRVPEAARSARPKRTADQLLDEARTATVDWPDAKLTAEGIRLAVHTSPKNARTLRDTLRAERAEAA
;
A
#
# COMPACT_ATOMS: atom_id res chain seq x y z
N MET A 1 19.43 16.46 15.65
CA MET A 1 18.38 15.41 15.67
C MET A 1 18.12 15.08 17.13
N SER A 2 17.13 15.70 17.76
CA SER A 2 16.72 15.37 19.12
C SER A 2 16.16 13.94 19.11
N ALA A 3 16.80 13.04 19.84
CA ALA A 3 16.32 11.68 20.05
C ALA A 3 14.89 11.75 20.61
N GLN A 4 13.91 11.38 19.78
CA GLN A 4 12.52 11.35 20.21
C GLN A 4 12.43 10.35 21.36
N ALA A 5 12.12 10.84 22.56
CA ALA A 5 12.14 10.04 23.78
C ALA A 5 11.19 8.84 23.61
N ARG A 6 11.73 7.62 23.72
CA ARG A 6 10.98 6.37 23.67
C ARG A 6 9.81 6.46 24.67
N LYS A 7 8.58 6.24 24.19
CA LYS A 7 7.38 6.42 25.01
C LYS A 7 7.04 5.09 25.67
N PRO A 8 7.20 4.93 27.01
CA PRO A 8 6.88 3.68 27.67
C PRO A 8 5.37 3.43 27.67
N LEU A 9 4.99 2.15 27.66
CA LEU A 9 3.59 1.77 27.81
C LEU A 9 3.07 2.17 29.19
N THR A 10 1.82 2.61 29.25
CA THR A 10 1.15 2.91 30.52
C THR A 10 0.81 1.62 31.27
N LYS A 11 0.69 1.69 32.60
CA LYS A 11 0.26 0.54 33.43
C LYS A 11 -1.07 -0.07 32.96
N VAL A 12 -2.01 0.78 32.55
CA VAL A 12 -3.32 0.35 32.02
C VAL A 12 -3.15 -0.42 30.71
N GLN A 13 -2.32 0.08 29.78
CA GLN A 13 -2.03 -0.63 28.53
C GLN A 13 -1.37 -1.99 28.80
N ILE A 14 -0.40 -2.05 29.72
CA ILE A 14 0.24 -3.31 30.10
C ILE A 14 -0.77 -4.31 30.65
N ILE A 15 -1.69 -3.88 31.53
CA ILE A 15 -2.72 -4.76 32.10
C ILE A 15 -3.65 -5.28 31.00
N VAL A 16 -4.14 -4.40 30.12
CA VAL A 16 -5.04 -4.78 29.02
C VAL A 16 -4.35 -5.73 28.04
N LEU A 17 -3.08 -5.47 27.71
CA LEU A 17 -2.29 -6.34 26.84
C LEU A 17 -2.06 -7.70 27.47
N SER A 18 -1.63 -7.75 28.73
CA SER A 18 -1.45 -9.01 29.46
C SER A 18 -2.76 -9.82 29.52
N ALA A 19 -3.89 -9.16 29.78
CA ALA A 19 -5.21 -9.81 29.80
C ALA A 19 -5.61 -10.37 28.43
N ALA A 20 -5.15 -9.77 27.32
CA ALA A 20 -5.39 -10.28 25.97
C ALA A 20 -4.46 -11.45 25.59
N PHE A 21 -3.18 -11.39 25.98
CA PHE A 21 -2.16 -12.36 25.57
C PHE A 21 -2.16 -13.63 26.42
N VAL A 22 -2.36 -13.53 27.73
CA VAL A 22 -2.24 -14.67 28.66
C VAL A 22 -3.24 -15.79 28.35
N PRO A 23 -4.56 -15.53 28.14
CA PRO A 23 -5.51 -16.59 27.81
C PRO A 23 -5.17 -17.28 26.49
N MET A 24 -4.66 -16.54 25.52
CA MET A 24 -4.29 -17.08 24.22
C MET A 24 -3.06 -17.99 24.31
N LEU A 25 -2.04 -17.61 25.07
CA LEU A 25 -0.87 -18.45 25.33
C LEU A 25 -1.27 -19.72 26.10
N ALA A 26 -2.12 -19.58 27.12
CA ALA A 26 -2.65 -20.73 27.86
C ALA A 26 -3.42 -21.69 26.95
N THR A 27 -4.28 -21.17 26.07
CA THR A 27 -5.05 -21.97 25.11
C THR A 27 -4.12 -22.69 24.12
N GLY A 28 -3.07 -22.03 23.63
CA GLY A 28 -2.08 -22.66 22.75
C GLY A 28 -1.31 -23.79 23.44
N VAL A 29 -0.88 -23.59 24.69
CA VAL A 29 -0.19 -24.63 25.48
C VAL A 29 -1.10 -25.81 25.76
N VAL A 30 -2.34 -25.56 26.20
CA VAL A 30 -3.34 -26.61 26.44
C VAL A 30 -3.68 -27.36 25.15
N GLY A 31 -3.83 -26.63 24.04
CA GLY A 31 -4.05 -27.20 22.71
C GLY A 31 -2.93 -28.18 22.32
N GLY A 32 -1.67 -27.78 22.48
CA GLY A 32 -0.55 -28.65 22.14
C GLY A 32 -0.37 -29.87 23.03
N ILE A 33 -0.68 -29.73 24.33
CA ILE A 33 -0.80 -30.89 25.23
C ILE A 33 -1.89 -31.84 24.73
N GLY A 34 -3.06 -31.31 24.34
CA GLY A 34 -4.17 -32.08 23.79
C GLY A 34 -3.80 -32.82 22.51
N THR A 35 -3.14 -32.14 21.55
CA THR A 35 -2.66 -32.74 20.31
C THR A 35 -1.66 -33.86 20.58
N TYR A 36 -0.71 -33.63 21.49
CA TYR A 36 0.25 -34.66 21.91
C TYR A 36 -0.45 -35.87 22.52
N SER A 37 -1.35 -35.66 23.49
CA SER A 37 -2.09 -36.75 24.14
C SER A 37 -2.90 -37.56 23.13
N ASN A 38 -3.61 -36.92 22.20
CA ASN A 38 -4.42 -37.60 21.20
C ASN A 38 -3.58 -38.47 20.23
N ILE A 39 -2.49 -37.90 19.68
CA ILE A 39 -1.62 -38.65 18.75
C ILE A 39 -0.85 -39.74 19.50
N SER A 40 -0.46 -39.50 20.75
CA SER A 40 0.28 -40.49 21.55
C SER A 40 -0.57 -41.73 21.85
N GLY A 41 -1.88 -41.55 22.07
CA GLY A 41 -2.82 -42.66 22.26
C GLY A 41 -3.04 -43.50 21.00
N ALA A 42 -2.99 -42.89 19.82
CA ALA A 42 -3.25 -43.57 18.55
C ALA A 42 -1.99 -44.17 17.90
N TYR A 43 -0.82 -43.52 18.01
CA TYR A 43 0.38 -43.85 17.23
C TYR A 43 1.67 -43.99 18.07
N GLY A 44 1.56 -43.93 19.40
CA GLY A 44 2.68 -44.00 20.33
C GLY A 44 3.39 -42.66 20.55
N THR A 45 4.16 -42.57 21.65
CA THR A 45 4.76 -41.31 22.14
C THR A 45 5.81 -40.72 21.21
N GLY A 46 6.59 -41.55 20.51
CA GLY A 46 7.63 -41.11 19.57
C GLY A 46 7.05 -40.45 18.31
N THR A 47 6.04 -41.06 17.72
CA THR A 47 5.30 -40.52 16.55
C THR A 47 4.55 -39.24 16.92
N ALA A 48 3.96 -39.20 18.12
CA ALA A 48 3.25 -38.02 18.62
C ALA A 48 4.17 -36.81 18.82
N LEU A 49 5.35 -37.02 19.40
CA LEU A 49 6.33 -35.95 19.56
C LEU A 49 6.76 -35.39 18.20
N GLY A 50 7.05 -36.26 17.23
CA GLY A 50 7.44 -35.86 15.87
C GLY A 50 6.33 -35.11 15.14
N ALA A 51 5.08 -35.57 15.24
CA ALA A 51 3.93 -34.93 14.61
C ALA A 51 3.61 -33.55 15.21
N VAL A 52 3.64 -33.43 16.55
CA VAL A 52 3.44 -32.15 17.24
C VAL A 52 4.58 -31.18 16.94
N ALA A 53 5.83 -31.64 16.98
CA ALA A 53 6.98 -30.82 16.61
C ALA A 53 6.91 -30.32 15.16
N ALA A 54 6.46 -31.17 14.22
CA ALA A 54 6.32 -30.79 12.82
C ALA A 54 5.16 -29.82 12.57
N GLY A 55 4.02 -29.98 13.24
CA GLY A 55 2.84 -29.13 13.06
C GLY A 55 2.90 -27.85 13.90
N GLU A 56 2.82 -28.00 15.22
CA GLU A 56 2.77 -26.91 16.18
C GLU A 56 4.15 -26.30 16.44
N GLY A 57 5.19 -27.14 16.48
CA GLY A 57 6.56 -26.66 16.66
C GLY A 57 6.99 -25.74 15.51
N ALA A 58 6.68 -26.09 14.26
CA ALA A 58 7.02 -25.25 13.10
C ALA A 58 6.27 -23.90 13.12
N THR A 59 4.97 -23.88 13.47
CA THR A 59 4.21 -22.62 13.59
C THR A 59 4.71 -21.77 14.76
N ALA A 60 5.02 -22.39 15.90
CA ALA A 60 5.61 -21.70 17.05
C ALA A 60 6.98 -21.09 16.72
N VAL A 61 7.85 -21.81 16.02
CA VAL A 61 9.16 -21.30 15.59
C VAL A 61 8.98 -20.10 14.64
N LEU A 62 8.10 -20.20 13.63
CA LEU A 62 7.84 -19.07 12.73
C LEU A 62 7.27 -17.85 13.48
N ALA A 63 6.39 -18.08 14.46
CA ALA A 63 5.82 -17.02 15.30
C ALA A 63 6.88 -16.35 16.18
N LEU A 64 7.78 -17.12 16.79
CA LEU A 64 8.90 -16.62 17.59
C LEU A 64 9.90 -15.84 16.74
N VAL A 65 10.22 -16.31 15.53
CA VAL A 65 11.07 -15.56 14.60
C VAL A 65 10.39 -14.25 14.22
N LEU A 66 9.09 -14.27 13.89
CA LEU A 66 8.35 -13.04 13.59
C LEU A 66 8.34 -12.06 14.77
N LEU A 67 8.16 -12.55 15.99
CA LEU A 67 8.23 -11.76 17.21
C LEU A 67 9.61 -11.15 17.40
N GLY A 68 10.68 -11.94 17.27
CA GLY A 68 12.06 -11.46 17.38
C GLY A 68 12.38 -10.37 16.36
N LEU A 69 11.98 -10.54 15.09
CA LEU A 69 12.13 -9.52 14.06
C LEU A 69 11.34 -8.25 14.38
N THR A 70 10.15 -8.38 14.94
CA THR A 70 9.33 -7.24 15.36
C THR A 70 9.99 -6.48 16.51
N MET A 71 10.56 -7.18 17.48
CA MET A 71 11.31 -6.56 18.60
C MET A 71 12.63 -5.92 18.16
N LEU A 72 13.22 -6.39 17.06
CA LEU A 72 14.40 -5.78 16.44
C LEU A 72 14.04 -4.58 15.55
N GLY A 73 12.77 -4.19 15.46
CA GLY A 73 12.31 -3.13 14.55
C GLY A 73 12.56 -3.48 13.08
N GLN A 74 12.50 -4.77 12.71
CA GLN A 74 12.73 -5.23 11.34
C GLN A 74 11.41 -5.52 10.62
N ALA A 75 11.39 -5.27 9.31
CA ALA A 75 10.23 -5.57 8.49
C ALA A 75 9.99 -7.09 8.39
N SER A 76 8.73 -7.49 8.34
CA SER A 76 8.34 -8.89 8.34
C SER A 76 8.63 -9.56 6.98
N PRO A 77 9.45 -10.61 6.92
CA PRO A 77 9.69 -11.34 5.68
C PRO A 77 8.39 -12.00 5.19
N ARG A 78 8.07 -11.81 3.90
CA ARG A 78 6.84 -12.37 3.30
C ARG A 78 6.81 -13.90 3.40
N ILE A 79 7.97 -14.56 3.36
CA ILE A 79 8.08 -16.01 3.45
C ILE A 79 7.62 -16.54 4.82
N ILE A 80 7.94 -15.83 5.91
CA ILE A 80 7.55 -16.22 7.27
C ILE A 80 6.03 -16.06 7.43
N ARG A 81 5.48 -14.95 6.92
CA ARG A 81 4.02 -14.73 6.89
C ARG A 81 3.29 -15.81 6.09
N LEU A 82 3.82 -16.18 4.92
CA LEU A 82 3.25 -17.27 4.13
C LEU A 82 3.30 -18.58 4.90
N GLY A 83 4.40 -18.90 5.58
CA GLY A 83 4.51 -20.10 6.41
C GLY A 83 3.49 -20.14 7.55
N LEU A 84 3.28 -19.01 8.24
CA LEU A 84 2.29 -18.87 9.33
C LEU A 84 0.84 -19.06 8.87
N TRP A 85 0.54 -18.85 7.58
CA TRP A 85 -0.78 -19.11 7.00
C TRP A 85 -0.87 -20.49 6.35
N ALA A 86 0.22 -20.98 5.76
CA ALA A 86 0.25 -22.24 5.03
C ALA A 86 0.16 -23.45 5.97
N LEU A 87 0.89 -23.44 7.10
CA LEU A 87 0.88 -24.56 8.04
C LEU A 87 -0.52 -24.81 8.63
N PRO A 88 -1.27 -23.78 9.09
CA PRO A 88 -2.61 -23.99 9.64
C PRO A 88 -3.65 -24.27 8.55
N ALA A 89 -3.47 -23.77 7.33
CA ALA A 89 -4.31 -24.16 6.20
C ALA A 89 -4.13 -25.65 5.86
N ALA A 90 -2.89 -26.16 5.90
CA ALA A 90 -2.62 -27.57 5.72
C ALA A 90 -3.23 -28.41 6.86
N ALA A 91 -3.10 -27.95 8.11
CA ALA A 91 -3.75 -28.60 9.26
C ALA A 91 -5.27 -28.62 9.13
N SER A 92 -5.88 -27.51 8.67
CA SER A 92 -7.32 -27.40 8.42
C SER A 92 -7.78 -28.37 7.33
N ALA A 93 -7.00 -28.53 6.26
CA ALA A 93 -7.30 -29.49 5.20
C ALA A 93 -7.20 -30.94 5.70
N MET A 94 -6.16 -31.28 6.48
CA MET A 94 -6.03 -32.60 7.09
C MET A 94 -7.18 -32.89 8.06
N ALA A 95 -7.53 -31.93 8.91
CA ALA A 95 -8.63 -32.06 9.87
C ALA A 95 -10.00 -32.20 9.17
N ALA A 96 -10.19 -31.52 8.04
CA ALA A 96 -11.37 -31.68 7.20
C ALA A 96 -11.48 -33.09 6.61
N MET A 97 -10.36 -33.66 6.14
CA MET A 97 -10.31 -35.00 5.56
C MET A 97 -10.50 -36.11 6.60
N ALA A 98 -10.16 -35.86 7.86
CA ALA A 98 -10.31 -36.81 8.96
C ALA A 98 -11.71 -36.83 9.58
N ALA A 99 -12.63 -35.97 9.14
CA ALA A 99 -13.96 -35.85 9.73
C ALA A 99 -14.98 -36.81 9.09
N ASP A 100 -15.76 -37.49 9.92
CA ASP A 100 -16.75 -38.49 9.47
C ASP A 100 -18.06 -37.90 8.92
N ASN A 101 -18.38 -36.64 9.26
CA ASN A 101 -19.67 -36.01 8.94
C ASN A 101 -19.48 -34.56 8.48
N PRO A 102 -20.35 -34.04 7.60
CA PRO A 102 -20.20 -32.69 7.05
C PRO A 102 -20.21 -31.60 8.14
N GLY A 103 -20.97 -31.80 9.23
CA GLY A 103 -20.97 -30.88 10.37
C GLY A 103 -19.64 -30.83 11.12
N THR A 104 -19.02 -32.00 11.35
CA THR A 104 -17.71 -32.08 12.03
C THR A 104 -16.58 -31.63 11.12
N THR A 105 -16.68 -31.87 9.80
CA THR A 105 -15.74 -31.38 8.79
C THR A 105 -15.59 -29.86 8.86
N VAL A 106 -16.71 -29.12 8.92
CA VAL A 106 -16.67 -27.66 8.99
C VAL A 106 -16.02 -27.19 10.29
N ILE A 107 -16.39 -27.77 11.43
CA ILE A 107 -15.84 -27.41 12.74
C ILE A 107 -14.31 -27.66 12.75
N TYR A 108 -13.88 -28.83 12.30
CA TYR A 108 -12.47 -29.22 12.27
C TYR A 108 -11.64 -28.40 11.27
N ALA A 109 -12.22 -28.00 10.14
CA ALA A 109 -11.55 -27.14 9.16
C ALA A 109 -11.44 -25.68 9.63
N VAL A 110 -12.45 -25.16 10.31
CA VAL A 110 -12.49 -23.75 10.73
C VAL A 110 -11.62 -23.51 11.97
N THR A 111 -11.53 -24.48 12.88
CA THR A 111 -10.86 -24.31 14.17
C THR A 111 -9.39 -23.84 14.04
N PRO A 112 -8.53 -24.46 13.21
CA PRO A 112 -7.15 -24.00 13.06
C PRO A 112 -7.08 -22.62 12.39
N MET A 113 -7.96 -22.32 11.43
CA MET A 113 -8.01 -20.99 10.78
C MET A 113 -8.46 -19.89 11.73
N GLY A 114 -9.42 -20.17 12.62
CA GLY A 114 -9.88 -19.21 13.65
C GLY A 114 -8.74 -18.78 14.56
N MET A 115 -7.91 -19.72 15.01
CA MET A 115 -6.72 -19.42 15.81
C MET A 115 -5.70 -18.55 15.06
N CYS A 116 -5.56 -18.73 13.74
CA CYS A 116 -4.65 -17.93 12.93
C CYS A 116 -5.08 -16.49 12.76
N VAL A 117 -6.39 -16.27 12.59
CA VAL A 117 -6.95 -14.91 12.54
C VAL A 117 -6.68 -14.18 13.87
N SER A 118 -6.90 -14.85 15.00
CA SER A 118 -6.56 -14.32 16.32
C SER A 118 -5.06 -14.01 16.44
N ALA A 119 -4.21 -14.90 15.94
CA ALA A 119 -2.74 -14.72 15.98
C ALA A 119 -2.28 -13.54 15.11
N GLU A 120 -2.88 -13.33 13.93
CA GLU A 120 -2.60 -12.14 13.10
C GLU A 120 -3.03 -10.85 13.81
N GLY A 121 -4.16 -10.88 14.54
CA GLY A 121 -4.59 -9.78 15.40
C GLY A 121 -3.55 -9.45 16.49
N MET A 122 -2.98 -10.47 17.14
CA MET A 122 -1.91 -10.28 18.12
C MET A 122 -0.61 -9.79 17.48
N ALA A 123 -0.23 -10.30 16.32
CA ALA A 123 0.94 -9.83 15.57
C ALA A 123 0.79 -8.37 15.14
N PHE A 124 -0.42 -7.94 14.77
CA PHE A 124 -0.73 -6.55 14.50
C PHE A 124 -0.57 -5.68 15.76
N LEU A 125 -1.08 -6.14 16.90
CA LEU A 125 -0.98 -5.42 18.17
C LEU A 125 0.47 -5.30 18.66
N ALA A 126 1.24 -6.40 18.61
CA ALA A 126 2.67 -6.42 18.91
C ALA A 126 3.45 -5.42 18.03
N ARG A 127 3.16 -5.38 16.73
CA ARG A 127 3.74 -4.39 15.81
C ARG A 127 3.37 -2.97 16.20
N ARG A 128 2.11 -2.71 16.56
CA ARG A 128 1.67 -1.37 16.98
C ARG A 128 2.33 -0.92 18.28
N ILE A 129 2.59 -1.84 19.20
CA ILE A 129 3.34 -1.57 20.42
C ILE A 129 4.78 -1.21 20.08
N ALA A 130 5.47 -2.01 19.25
CA ALA A 130 6.84 -1.72 18.83
C ALA A 130 6.96 -0.35 18.16
N VAL A 131 6.03 -0.03 17.24
CA VAL A 131 5.96 1.31 16.61
C VAL A 131 5.73 2.41 17.65
N HIS A 132 4.92 2.17 18.67
CA HIS A 132 4.66 3.15 19.72
C HIS A 132 5.87 3.38 20.64
N THR A 133 6.60 2.32 20.99
CA THR A 133 7.75 2.39 21.88
C THR A 133 9.00 2.91 21.18
N ASP A 134 9.23 2.47 19.95
CA ASP A 134 10.45 2.76 19.18
C ASP A 134 10.27 3.99 18.27
N GLY A 135 9.03 4.42 18.02
CA GLY A 135 8.70 5.56 17.18
C GLY A 135 8.84 5.30 15.68
N HIS A 136 9.15 4.05 15.28
CA HIS A 136 9.56 3.71 13.92
C HIS A 136 8.72 2.55 13.35
N ASP A 137 8.16 2.72 12.16
CA ASP A 137 7.39 1.67 11.45
C ASP A 137 8.21 1.05 10.31
N ALA A 138 8.98 0.02 10.65
CA ALA A 138 9.85 -0.69 9.71
C ALA A 138 9.12 -1.26 8.48
N GLU A 139 7.85 -1.65 8.60
CA GLU A 139 7.07 -2.15 7.46
C GLU A 139 6.51 -1.00 6.61
N GLY A 140 6.10 0.08 7.26
CA GLY A 140 5.77 1.35 6.61
C GLY A 140 6.93 1.83 5.74
N GLU A 141 8.13 1.90 6.33
CA GLU A 141 9.34 2.35 5.64
C GLU A 141 9.75 1.43 4.51
N ARG A 142 9.77 0.11 4.72
CA ARG A 142 10.06 -0.84 3.64
C ARG A 142 9.13 -0.64 2.44
N ARG A 143 7.82 -0.43 2.69
CA ARG A 143 6.85 -0.18 1.62
C ARG A 143 7.09 1.16 0.94
N ALA A 144 7.41 2.21 1.69
CA ALA A 144 7.76 3.52 1.15
C ALA A 144 9.00 3.41 0.24
N VAL A 145 10.06 2.74 0.71
CA VAL A 145 11.28 2.48 -0.06
C VAL A 145 10.99 1.68 -1.33
N GLU A 146 10.18 0.61 -1.25
CA GLU A 146 9.78 -0.19 -2.42
C GLU A 146 9.03 0.67 -3.47
N VAL A 147 8.13 1.56 -3.02
CA VAL A 147 7.42 2.48 -3.90
C VAL A 147 8.36 3.48 -4.56
N VAL A 148 9.26 4.10 -3.79
CA VAL A 148 10.24 5.08 -4.31
C VAL A 148 11.21 4.43 -5.29
N GLN A 149 11.73 3.24 -4.99
CA GLN A 149 12.62 2.50 -5.91
C GLN A 149 11.90 2.15 -7.23
N ARG A 150 10.67 1.64 -7.15
CA ARG A 150 9.87 1.36 -8.35
C ARG A 150 9.54 2.61 -9.14
N LEU A 151 9.25 3.72 -8.47
CA LEU A 151 9.00 5.00 -9.09
C LEU A 151 10.24 5.48 -9.85
N ALA A 152 11.42 5.43 -9.22
CA ALA A 152 12.69 5.78 -9.84
C ALA A 152 12.97 4.91 -11.07
N TYR A 153 12.78 3.60 -10.97
CA TYR A 153 12.90 2.68 -12.10
C TYR A 153 11.98 3.05 -13.26
N HIS A 154 10.68 3.29 -12.99
CA HIS A 154 9.72 3.64 -14.03
C HIS A 154 9.96 5.04 -14.62
N ARG A 155 10.43 6.01 -13.83
CA ARG A 155 10.87 7.34 -14.31
C ARG A 155 12.07 7.22 -15.25
N ALA A 156 13.10 6.47 -14.84
CA ALA A 156 14.29 6.24 -15.66
C ALA A 156 13.96 5.50 -16.96
N ARG A 157 13.08 4.49 -16.88
CA ARG A 157 12.60 3.76 -18.05
C ARG A 157 11.71 4.62 -18.95
N ALA A 158 10.90 5.52 -18.39
CA ALA A 158 10.11 6.46 -19.18
C ALA A 158 10.98 7.44 -19.98
N ALA A 159 12.10 7.88 -19.42
CA ALA A 159 13.02 8.80 -20.09
C ALA A 159 13.90 8.10 -21.15
N ASN A 160 14.44 6.92 -20.84
CA ASN A 160 15.56 6.35 -21.59
C ASN A 160 15.19 5.14 -22.46
N HIS A 161 13.96 4.61 -22.40
CA HIS A 161 13.62 3.40 -23.14
C HIS A 161 13.45 3.69 -24.65
N PRO A 162 14.00 2.85 -25.56
CA PRO A 162 13.96 3.09 -27.00
C PRO A 162 12.54 3.07 -27.56
N SER A 163 11.69 2.15 -27.11
CA SER A 163 10.31 2.06 -27.59
C SER A 163 9.36 3.03 -26.86
N GLU A 164 8.62 3.80 -27.65
CA GLU A 164 7.67 4.81 -27.17
C GLU A 164 6.52 4.21 -26.35
N TRP A 165 6.01 3.05 -26.76
CA TRP A 165 4.96 2.36 -26.01
C TRP A 165 5.40 2.00 -24.58
N ILE A 166 6.65 1.57 -24.40
CA ILE A 166 7.19 1.25 -23.08
C ILE A 166 7.43 2.52 -22.28
N ARG A 167 7.85 3.62 -22.92
CA ARG A 167 7.97 4.93 -22.26
C ARG A 167 6.62 5.37 -21.70
N ASN A 168 5.58 5.39 -22.53
CA ASN A 168 4.21 5.77 -22.15
C ASN A 168 3.63 4.84 -21.07
N ARG A 169 3.89 3.53 -21.15
CA ARG A 169 3.47 2.57 -20.11
C ARG A 169 4.18 2.83 -18.78
N SER A 170 5.48 3.12 -18.83
CA SER A 170 6.28 3.41 -17.64
C SER A 170 5.90 4.74 -17.02
N ASP A 171 5.59 5.75 -17.84
CA ASP A 171 5.10 7.05 -17.38
C ASP A 171 3.77 6.89 -16.63
N ARG A 172 2.79 6.20 -17.22
CA ARG A 172 1.52 5.88 -16.54
C ARG A 172 1.72 5.08 -15.24
N ALA A 173 2.66 4.14 -15.23
CA ALA A 173 2.99 3.39 -14.02
C ALA A 173 3.61 4.30 -12.95
N SER A 174 4.47 5.25 -13.35
CA SER A 174 5.08 6.23 -12.46
C SER A 174 4.02 7.14 -11.82
N TRP A 175 3.02 7.60 -12.58
CA TRP A 175 1.89 8.37 -12.04
C TRP A 175 1.07 7.57 -11.03
N ARG A 176 0.84 6.28 -11.29
CA ARG A 176 0.13 5.42 -10.33
C ARG A 176 0.92 5.23 -9.04
N LEU A 177 2.24 5.05 -9.13
CA LEU A 177 3.12 4.90 -7.98
C LEU A 177 3.26 6.21 -7.19
N ALA A 178 3.32 7.36 -7.88
CA ALA A 178 3.41 8.68 -7.27
C ALA A 178 2.23 8.96 -6.33
N ARG A 179 1.02 8.49 -6.65
CA ARG A 179 -0.16 8.60 -5.76
C ARG A 179 -0.01 7.86 -4.43
N ASN A 180 0.90 6.90 -4.35
CA ASN A 180 1.15 6.11 -3.15
C ASN A 180 2.41 6.58 -2.40
N VAL A 181 3.15 7.57 -2.92
CA VAL A 181 4.32 8.11 -2.23
C VAL A 181 3.84 8.85 -0.97
N GLY A 182 4.43 8.51 0.18
CA GLY A 182 4.06 9.08 1.47
C GLY A 182 2.74 8.54 2.05
N SER A 183 2.07 7.57 1.41
CA SER A 183 0.84 7.00 1.96
C SER A 183 1.14 6.21 3.23
N GLY A 184 0.57 6.63 4.37
CA GLY A 184 0.75 5.98 5.66
C GLY A 184 2.03 6.38 6.40
N ASP A 185 2.79 7.34 5.88
CA ASP A 185 3.96 7.92 6.55
C ASP A 185 3.53 9.20 7.30
N ALA A 186 3.15 9.01 8.57
CA ALA A 186 2.68 10.11 9.41
C ALA A 186 3.80 11.12 9.69
N GLU A 187 5.05 10.67 9.77
CA GLU A 187 6.20 11.52 10.02
C GLU A 187 6.52 12.39 8.79
N LEU A 188 6.49 11.81 7.59
CA LEU A 188 6.61 12.61 6.37
C LEU A 188 5.49 13.65 6.27
N GLY A 189 4.26 13.28 6.64
CA GLY A 189 3.13 14.20 6.69
C GLY A 189 3.39 15.40 7.62
N SER A 190 3.86 15.16 8.84
CA SER A 190 4.20 16.26 9.77
C SER A 190 5.36 17.10 9.25
N ARG A 191 6.43 16.47 8.76
CA ARG A 191 7.60 17.17 8.21
C ARG A 191 7.24 18.03 7.00
N LEU A 192 6.36 17.57 6.11
CA LEU A 192 5.89 18.35 4.96
C LEU A 192 5.09 19.58 5.40
N LEU A 193 4.25 19.44 6.44
CA LEU A 193 3.53 20.56 7.03
C LEU A 193 4.49 21.55 7.70
N ASP A 194 5.54 21.07 8.37
CA ASP A 194 6.57 21.93 8.97
C ASP A 194 7.33 22.72 7.89
N VAL A 195 7.74 22.05 6.79
CA VAL A 195 8.37 22.71 5.63
C VAL A 195 7.43 23.73 4.99
N GLN A 196 6.14 23.39 4.84
CA GLN A 196 5.17 24.32 4.30
C GLN A 196 4.99 25.53 5.21
N ARG A 197 4.86 25.31 6.53
CA ARG A 197 4.75 26.37 7.53
C ARG A 197 5.98 27.27 7.48
N GLN A 198 7.18 26.70 7.44
CA GLN A 198 8.42 27.45 7.32
C GLN A 198 8.45 28.30 6.05
N ARG A 199 8.07 27.74 4.90
CA ARG A 199 8.01 28.49 3.63
C ARG A 199 6.99 29.62 3.68
N VAL A 200 5.84 29.40 4.31
CA VAL A 200 4.81 30.45 4.51
C VAL A 200 5.35 31.53 5.44
N THR A 201 5.99 31.19 6.55
CA THR A 201 6.61 32.16 7.47
C THR A 201 7.67 32.99 6.78
N VAL A 202 8.60 32.37 6.04
CA VAL A 202 9.64 33.08 5.29
C VAL A 202 9.03 33.98 4.21
N GLY A 203 8.00 33.51 3.50
CA GLY A 203 7.30 34.31 2.51
C GLY A 203 6.55 35.50 3.12
N ALA A 204 5.93 35.32 4.29
CA ALA A 204 5.24 36.37 5.02
C ALA A 204 6.22 37.43 5.56
N ASP A 205 7.35 37.00 6.12
CA ASP A 205 8.42 37.89 6.59
C ASP A 205 8.96 38.76 5.44
N ALA A 206 9.25 38.15 4.29
CA ALA A 206 9.69 38.87 3.10
C ALA A 206 8.63 39.88 2.60
N ALA A 207 7.34 39.53 2.63
CA ALA A 207 6.26 40.42 2.23
C ALA A 207 6.09 41.60 3.20
N LEU A 208 6.20 41.36 4.52
CA LEU A 208 6.17 42.40 5.54
C LEU A 208 7.37 43.33 5.42
N GLY A 209 8.57 42.78 5.20
CA GLY A 209 9.77 43.56 4.95
C GLY A 209 9.62 44.49 3.74
N ALA A 210 9.03 43.98 2.64
CA ALA A 210 8.74 44.79 1.47
C ALA A 210 7.69 45.90 1.74
N MET A 211 6.63 45.62 2.49
CA MET A 211 5.60 46.61 2.84
C MET A 211 6.16 47.74 3.72
N PHE A 212 7.01 47.40 4.68
CA PHE A 212 7.59 48.37 5.62
C PHE A 212 8.90 48.98 5.11
N HIS A 213 9.30 48.71 3.87
CA HIS A 213 10.61 49.12 3.30
C HIS A 213 11.78 48.74 4.21
N LEU A 214 11.66 47.64 4.95
CA LEU A 214 12.73 47.08 5.74
C LEU A 214 13.68 46.37 4.77
N THR A 215 14.92 46.84 4.68
CA THR A 215 15.95 46.19 3.87
C THR A 215 16.11 44.74 4.34
N PRO A 216 16.10 43.73 3.44
CA PRO A 216 16.32 42.34 3.84
C PRO A 216 17.64 42.24 4.63
N GLY A 217 17.55 41.89 5.92
CA GLY A 217 18.71 41.81 6.83
C GLY A 217 18.79 42.87 7.94
N THR A 218 17.76 43.70 8.17
CA THR A 218 17.73 44.70 9.27
C THR A 218 16.99 44.26 10.53
N LEU A 219 16.38 43.07 10.57
CA LEU A 219 15.96 42.48 11.83
C LEU A 219 17.19 41.84 12.50
N PRO A 220 17.48 42.14 13.78
CA PRO A 220 18.51 41.39 14.49
C PRO A 220 18.12 39.92 14.40
N ALA A 221 19.09 39.07 14.02
CA ALA A 221 18.94 37.64 14.14
C ALA A 221 18.37 37.38 15.55
N SER A 222 17.26 36.66 15.63
CA SER A 222 16.78 36.15 16.91
C SER A 222 17.83 35.15 17.38
N ASP A 223 18.87 35.67 18.02
CA ASP A 223 19.84 34.88 18.74
C ASP A 223 19.07 34.02 19.72
N ALA A 224 19.47 32.76 19.75
CA ALA A 224 19.08 31.80 20.74
C ALA A 224 19.52 32.31 22.12
N ASN A 225 18.72 33.16 22.75
CA ASN A 225 18.85 33.55 24.15
C ASN A 225 17.45 33.81 24.71
N MET A 226 16.74 32.72 24.98
CA MET A 226 15.50 32.73 25.75
C MET A 226 15.64 31.75 26.91
N GLU A 227 16.69 31.94 27.72
CA GLU A 227 16.79 31.48 29.11
C GLU A 227 17.69 32.46 29.89
N GLU A 228 17.17 33.65 30.21
CA GLU A 228 17.70 34.42 31.33
C GLU A 228 16.52 34.79 32.23
N SER A 229 16.27 33.92 33.20
CA SER A 229 15.45 34.22 34.37
C SER A 229 16.24 33.87 35.62
N THR A 230 16.34 34.85 36.50
CA THR A 230 16.76 34.79 37.91
C THR A 230 18.25 34.53 38.18
N GLU A 231 18.97 35.64 38.15
CA GLU A 231 20.16 35.94 38.93
C GLU A 231 20.02 35.46 40.40
N THR A 232 20.76 34.40 40.76
CA THR A 232 21.23 34.21 42.14
C THR A 232 22.75 34.11 42.07
N MET A 233 23.41 35.19 42.49
CA MET A 233 24.86 35.32 42.64
C MET A 233 25.46 34.09 43.35
N ARG A 234 26.28 33.33 42.63
CA ARG A 234 27.31 32.49 43.24
C ARG A 234 28.57 32.54 42.40
N ILE A 235 29.47 33.42 42.83
CA ILE A 235 30.82 33.58 42.28
C ILE A 235 31.55 32.24 42.35
N ARG A 236 31.95 31.70 41.19
CA ARG A 236 33.08 30.77 41.07
C ARG A 236 33.88 31.13 39.83
N SER A 237 35.12 31.52 40.10
CA SER A 237 36.21 31.70 39.16
C SER A 237 36.70 30.34 38.66
N THR A 238 36.92 30.19 37.35
CA THR A 238 38.12 29.55 36.78
C THR A 238 38.20 29.68 35.25
N ALA A 239 39.39 30.12 34.82
CA ALA A 239 40.16 29.82 33.59
C ALA A 239 39.72 30.40 32.23
N ASP A 240 40.51 31.39 31.78
CA ASP A 240 40.75 31.75 30.38
C ASP A 240 41.12 30.53 29.52
N LEU A 241 40.48 30.38 28.36
CA LEU A 241 40.99 29.65 27.20
C LEU A 241 40.36 30.25 25.92
N PRO A 242 41.09 30.34 24.80
CA PRO A 242 40.75 31.21 23.68
C PRO A 242 39.58 30.72 22.82
N GLU A 243 38.81 31.67 22.32
CA GLU A 243 37.73 31.49 21.34
C GLU A 243 38.17 30.62 20.16
N SER A 244 37.46 29.51 19.94
CA SER A 244 37.50 28.80 18.66
C SER A 244 36.49 29.43 17.71
N THR A 245 37.01 30.11 16.69
CA THR A 245 36.33 30.47 15.46
C THR A 245 35.49 29.28 14.95
N PRO A 246 34.18 29.44 14.67
CA PRO A 246 33.42 28.36 14.04
C PRO A 246 33.94 28.17 12.61
N ALA A 247 34.49 26.99 12.34
CA ALA A 247 34.86 26.58 11.00
C ALA A 247 33.63 26.61 10.09
N THR A 248 33.73 27.36 8.99
CA THR A 248 32.76 27.33 7.88
C THR A 248 32.51 25.89 7.45
N SER A 249 31.34 25.36 7.80
CA SER A 249 30.88 24.06 7.33
C SER A 249 30.50 24.20 5.86
N LEU A 250 31.43 23.83 4.97
CA LEU A 250 31.10 23.58 3.57
C LEU A 250 30.19 22.35 3.53
N ALA A 251 28.92 22.57 3.19
CA ALA A 251 27.98 21.52 2.86
C ALA A 251 28.54 20.70 1.69
N TYR A 252 29.09 19.53 1.98
CA TYR A 252 29.41 18.55 0.94
C TYR A 252 28.09 18.03 0.36
N PRO A 253 27.84 18.19 -0.96
CA PRO A 253 26.75 17.47 -1.58
C PRO A 253 27.04 15.97 -1.48
N ILE A 254 26.03 15.20 -1.06
CA ILE A 254 26.07 13.74 -1.11
C ILE A 254 26.25 13.34 -2.58
N VAL A 255 27.46 12.98 -2.96
CA VAL A 255 27.77 12.42 -4.29
C VAL A 255 27.24 10.99 -4.30
N LEU A 256 26.16 10.76 -5.04
CA LEU A 256 25.72 9.40 -5.39
C LEU A 256 26.86 8.71 -6.18
N PRO A 257 27.20 7.44 -5.88
CA PRO A 257 28.20 6.73 -6.66
C PRO A 257 27.74 6.60 -8.11
N SER A 258 28.62 6.96 -9.04
CA SER A 258 28.42 6.75 -10.48
C SER A 258 28.13 5.27 -10.76
N PRO A 259 27.14 4.95 -11.61
CA PRO A 259 26.84 3.57 -11.94
C PRO A 259 28.06 2.92 -12.61
N VAL A 260 28.69 1.98 -11.91
CA VAL A 260 29.72 1.12 -12.49
C VAL A 260 29.07 0.32 -13.62
N ALA A 261 29.56 0.50 -14.84
CA ALA A 261 29.18 -0.33 -15.97
C ALA A 261 29.65 -1.76 -15.69
N VAL A 262 28.72 -2.63 -15.29
CA VAL A 262 28.98 -4.06 -15.18
C VAL A 262 29.10 -4.59 -16.60
N GLY A 263 30.33 -4.83 -17.05
CA GLY A 263 30.62 -5.39 -18.36
C GLY A 263 29.91 -6.73 -18.53
N PHE A 264 29.13 -6.84 -19.61
CA PHE A 264 28.57 -8.10 -20.08
C PHE A 264 29.69 -9.02 -20.56
N LEU A 265 30.32 -9.74 -19.64
CA LEU A 265 31.16 -10.88 -19.98
C LEU A 265 30.32 -12.15 -19.84
N LYS A 266 30.03 -12.75 -21.00
CA LYS A 266 29.51 -14.11 -21.16
C LYS A 266 30.26 -15.07 -20.22
N SER A 267 29.57 -15.63 -19.25
CA SER A 267 30.06 -16.82 -18.54
C SER A 267 29.70 -18.05 -19.38
N THR A 268 30.70 -18.60 -20.08
CA THR A 268 30.63 -19.91 -20.71
C THR A 268 30.87 -20.99 -19.64
N LEU A 269 29.80 -21.56 -19.11
CA LEU A 269 29.88 -22.81 -18.35
C LEU A 269 29.76 -23.98 -19.35
N PRO A 270 30.62 -25.01 -19.28
CA PRO A 270 30.54 -26.17 -20.18
C PRO A 270 29.30 -27.00 -19.83
N SER A 271 28.39 -27.11 -20.78
CA SER A 271 27.15 -27.90 -20.68
C SER A 271 27.46 -29.39 -20.60
N LYS A 272 27.09 -30.03 -19.48
CA LYS A 272 27.02 -31.48 -19.32
C LYS A 272 25.78 -32.00 -20.08
N PRO A 273 25.89 -33.01 -20.97
CA PRO A 273 24.74 -33.47 -21.75
C PRO A 273 23.76 -34.25 -20.86
N VAL A 274 22.51 -33.78 -20.81
CA VAL A 274 21.38 -34.50 -20.20
C VAL A 274 20.76 -35.41 -21.26
N ARG A 275 20.51 -36.67 -20.87
CA ARG A 275 19.93 -37.74 -21.68
C ARG A 275 18.51 -37.37 -22.11
N VAL A 276 18.21 -37.53 -23.41
CA VAL A 276 16.87 -37.34 -23.98
C VAL A 276 15.93 -38.41 -23.42
N ILE A 277 14.85 -37.98 -22.77
CA ILE A 277 13.73 -38.85 -22.38
C ILE A 277 12.68 -38.72 -23.48
N GLU A 278 12.29 -39.87 -24.02
CA GLU A 278 11.31 -40.04 -25.09
C GLU A 278 9.93 -39.53 -24.65
N SER A 279 9.27 -38.76 -25.52
CA SER A 279 7.99 -38.12 -25.22
C SER A 279 6.84 -39.13 -25.34
N ALA A 280 6.12 -39.37 -24.24
CA ALA A 280 4.89 -40.16 -24.23
C ALA A 280 3.72 -39.42 -24.93
N PRO A 281 2.76 -40.15 -25.54
CA PRO A 281 1.70 -39.57 -26.35
C PRO A 281 0.67 -38.80 -25.51
N ILE A 282 0.23 -37.66 -26.06
CA ILE A 282 -0.71 -36.71 -25.45
C ILE A 282 -2.14 -37.20 -25.67
N HIS A 283 -2.85 -37.51 -24.58
CA HIS A 283 -4.31 -37.71 -24.63
C HIS A 283 -5.05 -36.36 -24.63
N PRO A 284 -6.15 -36.19 -25.41
CA PRO A 284 -6.93 -34.96 -25.44
C PRO A 284 -7.61 -34.67 -24.09
N ILE A 285 -7.43 -33.45 -23.58
CA ILE A 285 -8.04 -32.96 -22.34
C ILE A 285 -9.53 -32.68 -22.58
N GLU A 286 -10.41 -33.40 -21.89
CA GLU A 286 -11.84 -33.09 -21.86
C GLU A 286 -12.11 -31.71 -21.21
N LYS A 287 -13.05 -30.97 -21.81
CA LYS A 287 -13.44 -29.63 -21.37
C LYS A 287 -14.18 -29.69 -20.03
N ARG A 288 -13.51 -29.25 -18.97
CA ARG A 288 -14.08 -29.04 -17.63
C ARG A 288 -15.01 -27.83 -17.59
N THR A 289 -16.19 -28.00 -17.03
CA THR A 289 -17.19 -26.96 -16.73
C THR A 289 -16.65 -25.95 -15.70
N VAL A 290 -16.90 -24.67 -15.98
CA VAL A 290 -16.40 -23.50 -15.24
C VAL A 290 -17.25 -23.23 -13.98
N PRO A 291 -16.68 -23.17 -12.76
CA PRO A 291 -17.41 -22.69 -11.59
C PRO A 291 -17.38 -21.15 -11.51
N ALA A 292 -18.35 -20.61 -10.79
CA ALA A 292 -18.76 -19.21 -10.71
C ALA A 292 -17.65 -18.14 -10.69
N GLU A 293 -17.91 -17.07 -11.42
CA GLU A 293 -17.05 -15.91 -11.64
C GLU A 293 -16.71 -15.18 -10.34
N SER A 294 -15.43 -15.23 -9.96
CA SER A 294 -14.85 -14.44 -8.87
C SER A 294 -14.94 -12.95 -9.18
N THR A 295 -15.63 -12.21 -8.30
CA THR A 295 -15.80 -10.76 -8.40
C THR A 295 -14.47 -10.02 -8.42
N ARG A 296 -14.18 -9.34 -9.55
CA ARG A 296 -13.02 -8.47 -9.72
C ARG A 296 -13.02 -7.29 -8.72
N PRO A 297 -11.85 -6.76 -8.34
CA PRO A 297 -11.74 -5.59 -7.46
C PRO A 297 -12.40 -4.36 -8.08
N ARG A 298 -13.30 -3.71 -7.33
CA ARG A 298 -14.13 -2.56 -7.74
C ARG A 298 -13.28 -1.28 -7.91
N GLY A 299 -13.51 -0.55 -9.01
CA GLY A 299 -13.03 0.83 -9.17
C GLY A 299 -13.81 1.81 -8.30
N ALA A 300 -13.21 2.97 -8.01
CA ALA A 300 -13.72 4.00 -7.10
C ALA A 300 -15.03 4.69 -7.54
N THR A 301 -15.54 4.39 -8.73
CA THR A 301 -16.93 4.67 -9.11
C THR A 301 -17.67 3.34 -9.27
N GLY A 302 -18.45 2.98 -8.25
CA GLY A 302 -19.29 1.78 -8.30
C GLY A 302 -20.29 1.84 -9.45
N ARG A 303 -20.83 0.67 -9.82
CA ARG A 303 -21.97 0.59 -10.75
C ARG A 303 -23.11 1.41 -10.16
N VAL A 304 -23.64 2.35 -10.94
CA VAL A 304 -24.81 3.16 -10.55
C VAL A 304 -25.91 2.21 -10.06
N PRO A 305 -26.44 2.41 -8.84
CA PRO A 305 -27.53 1.60 -8.29
C PRO A 305 -28.68 1.50 -9.28
N GLU A 306 -29.36 0.36 -9.32
CA GLU A 306 -30.49 0.15 -10.23
C GLU A 306 -31.60 1.19 -10.00
N ALA A 307 -31.79 1.61 -8.74
CA ALA A 307 -32.69 2.70 -8.34
C ALA A 307 -32.29 4.08 -8.90
N ALA A 308 -31.02 4.29 -9.27
CA ALA A 308 -30.53 5.52 -9.87
C ALA A 308 -30.44 5.45 -11.42
N ARG A 309 -30.82 4.31 -12.03
CA ARG A 309 -31.01 4.26 -13.48
C ARG A 309 -32.35 4.89 -13.83
N SER A 310 -32.35 5.77 -14.83
CA SER A 310 -33.59 6.31 -15.38
C SER A 310 -34.50 5.18 -15.87
N ALA A 311 -35.73 5.12 -15.37
CA ALA A 311 -36.76 4.17 -15.84
C ALA A 311 -37.26 4.47 -17.27
N ARG A 312 -36.68 5.48 -17.94
CA ARG A 312 -37.11 5.91 -19.27
C ARG A 312 -36.75 4.82 -20.31
N PRO A 313 -37.73 4.33 -21.10
CA PRO A 313 -37.45 3.37 -22.16
C PRO A 313 -36.42 3.95 -23.15
N LYS A 314 -35.59 3.08 -23.72
CA LYS A 314 -34.61 3.49 -24.73
C LYS A 314 -35.35 4.06 -25.93
N ARG A 315 -35.20 5.37 -26.16
CA ARG A 315 -35.72 6.04 -27.37
C ARG A 315 -35.07 5.42 -28.60
N THR A 316 -35.87 5.11 -29.61
CA THR A 316 -35.37 4.63 -30.91
C THR A 316 -34.74 5.78 -31.71
N ALA A 317 -34.02 5.46 -32.79
CA ALA A 317 -33.42 6.49 -33.65
C ALA A 317 -34.49 7.41 -34.27
N ASP A 318 -35.60 6.84 -34.71
CA ASP A 318 -36.71 7.57 -35.34
C ASP A 318 -37.39 8.54 -34.36
N GLN A 319 -37.62 8.10 -33.11
CA GLN A 319 -38.16 8.96 -32.07
C GLN A 319 -37.25 10.16 -31.75
N LEU A 320 -35.92 9.97 -31.83
CA LEU A 320 -34.95 11.05 -31.65
C LEU A 320 -34.94 12.02 -32.84
N LEU A 321 -35.21 11.55 -34.05
CA LEU A 321 -35.34 12.40 -35.24
C LEU A 321 -36.59 13.28 -35.13
N ASP A 322 -37.74 12.72 -34.73
CA ASP A 322 -38.98 13.49 -34.57
C ASP A 322 -38.89 14.53 -33.43
N GLU A 323 -38.28 14.15 -32.30
CA GLU A 323 -38.01 15.08 -31.18
C GLU A 323 -37.03 16.19 -31.62
N ALA A 324 -36.03 15.85 -32.45
CA ALA A 324 -35.08 16.82 -33.00
C ALA A 324 -35.72 17.76 -34.04
N ARG A 325 -36.59 17.27 -34.92
CA ARG A 325 -37.36 18.11 -35.86
C ARG A 325 -38.20 19.11 -35.09
N THR A 326 -38.94 18.64 -34.09
CA THR A 326 -39.78 19.49 -33.22
C THR A 326 -38.96 20.54 -32.48
N ALA A 327 -37.82 20.15 -31.91
CA ALA A 327 -36.96 21.07 -31.13
C ALA A 327 -36.24 22.11 -31.99
N THR A 328 -36.06 21.84 -33.29
CA THR A 328 -35.28 22.70 -34.19
C THR A 328 -36.11 23.50 -35.18
N VAL A 329 -37.45 23.41 -35.16
CA VAL A 329 -38.34 24.14 -36.09
C VAL A 329 -38.01 25.63 -36.16
N ASP A 330 -37.84 26.29 -35.01
CA ASP A 330 -37.58 27.73 -34.93
C ASP A 330 -36.09 28.10 -34.97
N TRP A 331 -35.21 27.14 -35.28
CA TRP A 331 -33.76 27.38 -35.22
C TRP A 331 -33.22 27.84 -36.57
N PRO A 332 -32.43 28.93 -36.61
CA PRO A 332 -31.66 29.27 -37.80
C PRO A 332 -30.56 28.22 -38.05
N ASP A 333 -30.17 28.02 -39.31
CA ASP A 333 -29.19 26.98 -39.70
C ASP A 333 -27.84 27.10 -38.98
N ALA A 334 -27.44 28.34 -38.63
CA ALA A 334 -26.25 28.61 -37.84
C ALA A 334 -26.29 27.99 -36.43
N LYS A 335 -27.48 27.81 -35.85
CA LYS A 335 -27.67 27.16 -34.53
C LYS A 335 -27.80 25.64 -34.63
N LEU A 336 -27.92 25.08 -35.84
CA LEU A 336 -28.03 23.65 -36.10
C LEU A 336 -26.64 23.00 -36.04
N THR A 337 -26.07 22.98 -34.83
CA THR A 337 -24.80 22.34 -34.47
C THR A 337 -25.07 21.05 -33.72
N ALA A 338 -24.12 20.10 -33.79
CA ALA A 338 -24.24 18.82 -33.09
C ALA A 338 -24.38 19.04 -31.57
N GLU A 339 -23.74 20.07 -31.02
CA GLU A 339 -23.80 20.34 -29.60
C GLU A 339 -25.09 21.04 -29.17
N GLY A 340 -25.63 21.93 -30.01
CA GLY A 340 -26.98 22.48 -29.81
C GLY A 340 -28.04 21.38 -29.76
N ILE A 341 -28.03 20.46 -30.73
CA ILE A 341 -28.98 19.33 -30.79
C ILE A 341 -28.78 18.39 -29.59
N ARG A 342 -27.53 18.15 -29.18
CA ARG A 342 -27.23 17.32 -28.01
C ARG A 342 -27.87 17.87 -26.73
N LEU A 343 -27.78 19.18 -26.54
CA LEU A 343 -28.32 19.85 -25.36
C LEU A 343 -29.84 19.93 -25.40
N ALA A 344 -30.43 20.18 -26.57
CA ALA A 344 -31.89 20.28 -26.71
C ALA A 344 -32.60 18.92 -26.59
N VAL A 345 -32.04 17.85 -27.18
CA VAL A 345 -32.67 16.51 -27.23
C VAL A 345 -32.11 15.57 -26.14
N HIS A 346 -31.11 16.03 -25.36
CA HIS A 346 -30.42 15.26 -24.32
C HIS A 346 -29.95 13.87 -24.79
N THR A 347 -29.29 13.84 -25.94
CA THR A 347 -28.81 12.59 -26.56
C THR A 347 -27.30 12.43 -26.45
N SER A 348 -26.79 11.29 -26.91
CA SER A 348 -25.35 11.04 -26.94
C SER A 348 -24.65 11.89 -28.03
N PRO A 349 -23.36 12.23 -27.87
CA PRO A 349 -22.61 12.97 -28.89
C PRO A 349 -22.61 12.29 -30.27
N LYS A 350 -22.67 10.96 -30.31
CA LYS A 350 -22.73 10.19 -31.56
C LYS A 350 -24.05 10.42 -32.29
N ASN A 351 -25.17 10.25 -31.59
CA ASN A 351 -26.50 10.44 -32.18
C ASN A 351 -26.72 11.89 -32.61
N ALA A 352 -26.24 12.86 -31.82
CA ALA A 352 -26.39 14.28 -32.16
C ALA A 352 -25.71 14.67 -33.49
N ARG A 353 -24.59 14.03 -33.84
CA ARG A 353 -23.93 14.24 -35.15
C ARG A 353 -24.77 13.67 -36.29
N THR A 354 -25.27 12.45 -36.14
CA THR A 354 -26.17 11.83 -37.13
C THR A 354 -27.43 12.68 -37.33
N LEU A 355 -28.10 13.10 -36.25
CA LEU A 355 -29.28 13.96 -36.31
C LEU A 355 -29.01 15.30 -37.01
N ARG A 356 -27.86 15.93 -36.73
CA ARG A 356 -27.46 17.18 -37.40
C ARG A 356 -27.33 16.99 -38.91
N ASP A 357 -26.66 15.92 -39.33
CA ASP A 357 -26.38 15.68 -40.74
C ASP A 357 -27.68 15.35 -41.50
N THR A 358 -28.59 14.57 -40.89
CA THR A 358 -29.93 14.31 -41.42
C THR A 358 -30.77 15.58 -41.52
N LEU A 359 -30.84 16.41 -40.47
CA LEU A 359 -31.62 17.66 -40.49
C LEU A 359 -31.07 18.69 -41.48
N ARG A 360 -29.75 18.73 -41.71
CA ARG A 360 -29.16 19.59 -42.75
C ARG A 360 -29.48 19.10 -44.14
N ALA A 361 -29.46 17.79 -44.36
CA ALA A 361 -29.88 17.22 -45.64
C ALA A 361 -31.34 17.54 -45.94
N GLU A 362 -32.25 17.35 -44.96
CA GLU A 362 -33.67 17.68 -45.09
C GLU A 362 -33.92 19.17 -45.39
N ARG A 363 -33.18 20.08 -44.75
CA ARG A 363 -33.29 21.52 -45.03
C ARG A 363 -32.72 21.93 -46.38
N ALA A 364 -31.67 21.26 -46.84
CA ALA A 364 -31.09 21.50 -48.15
C ALA A 364 -31.97 20.96 -49.29
N GLU A 365 -32.78 19.92 -49.03
CA GLU A 365 -33.78 19.41 -49.99
C GLU A 365 -35.06 20.26 -50.01
N ALA A 366 -35.37 20.98 -48.94
CA ALA A 366 -36.54 21.85 -48.82
C ALA A 366 -36.32 23.30 -49.29
N ALA A 367 -35.06 23.68 -49.56
CA ALA A 367 -34.65 24.98 -50.11
C ALA A 367 -34.45 24.89 -51.62
#